data_AF-A0A2T0TM06-F1
#
_entry.id   AF-A0A2T0TM06-F1
#
_cell.length_a   1.000
_cell.length_b   1.000
_cell.length_c   1.000
_cell.angle_alpha   90.00
_cell.angle_beta   90.00
_cell.angle_gamma   90.00
#
_symmetry.space_group_name_H-M   'P 1'
#
loop_
_entity.id
_entity.type
_entity.pdbx_description
1 polymer ?
#
loop_
_entity_poly.entity_id
_entity_poly.type
_entity_poly.pdbx_seq_one_letter_code
_entity_poly.pdbx_strand_id
1 'polypeptide(L)' 'MTYTWWHSGYDRRCHAFESAQTAVADRVFYEAVCEHSVPVERLEREQHGHLCVPCLVKVGAALPDDGPGGWRG' A
#
# COMPACT_ATOMS: atom_id res chain seq x y z
N MET A 1 1.87 -0.09 -12.29
CA MET A 1 1.44 -1.15 -11.34
C MET A 1 0.24 -0.63 -10.56
N THR A 2 -0.70 -1.48 -10.15
CA THR A 2 -1.88 -1.04 -9.35
C THR A 2 -1.72 -1.45 -7.90
N TYR A 3 -2.12 -0.55 -7.00
CA TYR A 3 -2.02 -0.74 -5.56
C TYR A 3 -3.38 -0.57 -4.92
N THR A 4 -3.65 -1.40 -3.91
CA THR A 4 -4.82 -1.31 -3.05
C THR A 4 -4.39 -0.79 -1.68
N TRP A 5 -5.10 0.20 -1.16
CA TRP A 5 -4.79 0.82 0.13
C TRP A 5 -5.72 0.30 1.21
N TRP A 6 -5.16 -0.37 2.24
CA TRP A 6 -5.92 -0.96 3.35
C TRP A 6 -5.33 -0.55 4.70
N HIS A 7 -6.20 -0.45 5.70
CA HIS A 7 -5.81 -0.05 7.04
C HIS A 7 -5.26 -1.24 7.84
N SER A 8 -4.11 -1.04 8.48
CA SER A 8 -3.47 -1.98 9.39
C SER A 8 -3.81 -1.64 10.83
N GLY A 9 -4.47 -2.57 11.52
CA GLY A 9 -4.72 -2.48 12.96
C GLY A 9 -3.45 -2.63 13.83
N TYR A 10 -2.28 -2.97 13.26
CA TYR A 10 -1.02 -3.04 14.00
C TYR A 10 -0.46 -1.67 14.35
N ASP A 11 -0.34 -0.80 13.34
CA ASP A 11 0.28 0.51 13.46
C ASP A 11 -0.71 1.66 13.23
N ARG A 12 -1.98 1.31 12.97
CA ARG A 12 -3.10 2.22 12.74
C ARG A 12 -2.86 3.14 11.54
N ARG A 13 -2.18 2.61 10.52
CA ARG A 13 -1.88 3.31 9.27
C ARG A 13 -2.43 2.54 8.08
N CYS A 14 -2.65 3.27 6.99
CA CYS A 14 -3.06 2.72 5.72
C CYS A 14 -1.82 2.42 4.85
N HIS A 15 -1.67 1.17 4.44
CA HIS A 15 -0.53 0.69 3.67
C HIS A 15 -0.95 0.32 2.24
N ALA A 16 0.00 0.39 1.32
CA ALA A 16 -0.20 -0.04 -0.06
C ALA A 16 0.15 -1.51 -0.20
N PHE A 17 -0.77 -2.27 -0.79
CA PHE A 17 -0.60 -3.69 -1.12
C PHE A 17 -0.75 -3.85 -2.64
N GLU A 18 0.06 -4.72 -3.25
CA GLU A 18 -0.05 -4.96 -4.69
C GLU A 18 -1.39 -5.63 -5.04
N SER A 19 -2.06 -5.15 -6.08
CA SER A 19 -3.40 -5.68 -6.41
C SER A 19 -3.41 -7.18 -6.70
N ALA A 20 -2.34 -7.70 -7.33
CA ALA A 20 -2.16 -9.13 -7.56
C ALA A 20 -2.13 -9.93 -6.24
N GLN A 21 -1.60 -9.33 -5.18
CA GLN A 21 -1.59 -9.91 -3.86
C GLN A 21 -3.00 -9.92 -3.25
N THR A 22 -3.70 -8.79 -3.35
CA THR A 22 -5.02 -8.58 -2.75
C THR A 22 -6.15 -9.42 -3.36
N ALA A 23 -5.95 -9.93 -4.58
CA ALA A 23 -6.90 -10.80 -5.28
C ALA A 23 -6.95 -12.25 -4.75
N VAL A 24 -5.98 -12.66 -3.93
CA VAL A 24 -5.94 -14.00 -3.34
C VAL A 24 -6.66 -14.00 -1.99
N ALA A 25 -7.71 -14.84 -1.86
CA ALA A 25 -8.61 -14.85 -0.71
C ALA A 25 -8.06 -15.59 0.52
N ASP A 26 -7.18 -16.58 0.35
CA ASP A 26 -6.76 -17.52 1.41
C ASP A 26 -5.38 -17.22 2.01
N ARG A 27 -5.05 -15.94 2.15
CA ARG A 27 -3.79 -15.53 2.79
C ARG A 27 -3.95 -15.44 4.31
N VAL A 28 -2.89 -15.78 5.04
CA VAL A 28 -2.79 -15.57 6.49
C VAL A 28 -2.26 -14.18 6.84
N PHE A 29 -1.48 -13.59 5.93
CA PHE A 29 -1.02 -12.20 6.02
C PHE A 29 -0.88 -11.59 4.63
N TYR A 30 -0.92 -10.27 4.58
CA TYR A 30 -0.56 -9.47 3.42
C TYR A 30 0.71 -8.68 3.72
N GLU A 31 1.59 -8.58 2.74
CA GLU A 31 2.82 -7.80 2.83
C GLU A 31 2.65 -6.50 2.05
N ALA A 32 2.75 -5.38 2.76
CA ALA A 32 2.73 -4.06 2.15
C ALA A 32 4.00 -3.82 1.31
N VAL A 33 3.94 -2.86 0.40
CA VAL A 33 5.10 -2.46 -0.42
C VAL A 33 6.28 -1.97 0.44
N CYS A 34 6.03 -1.49 1.66
CA CYS A 34 7.08 -1.16 2.63
C CYS A 34 7.62 -2.38 3.42
N GLU A 35 7.32 -3.60 3.00
CA GLU A 35 7.69 -4.88 3.65
C GLU A 35 7.02 -5.07 5.03
N HIS A 36 6.03 -4.24 5.37
CA HIS A 36 5.23 -4.40 6.57
C HIS A 36 4.20 -5.51 6.39
N SER A 37 4.33 -6.60 7.14
CA SER A 37 3.37 -7.71 7.12
C SER A 37 2.21 -7.45 8.07
N VAL A 38 0.98 -7.60 7.57
CA VAL A 38 -0.27 -7.42 8.31
C VAL A 38 -1.07 -8.73 8.21
N PRO A 39 -1.32 -9.44 9.33
CA PRO A 39 -2.14 -10.62 9.32
C PRO A 39 -3.62 -10.25 9.10
N VAL A 40 -4.38 -11.15 8.49
CA VAL A 40 -5.71 -10.84 7.95
C VAL A 40 -6.70 -10.41 9.03
N GLU A 41 -6.58 -10.97 10.24
CA GLU A 41 -7.40 -10.62 11.40
C GLU A 41 -7.19 -9.17 11.89
N ARG A 42 -6.13 -8.49 11.44
CA ARG A 42 -5.86 -7.07 11.75
C ARG A 42 -5.88 -6.18 10.52
N LEU A 43 -6.33 -6.69 9.38
CA LEU A 43 -6.39 -5.95 8.14
C LEU A 43 -7.83 -5.52 7.87
N GLU A 44 -8.05 -4.22 7.77
CA GLU A 44 -9.33 -3.65 7.39
C GLU A 44 -9.28 -3.28 5.91
N ARG A 45 -10.14 -3.89 5.10
CA ARG A 45 -10.17 -3.73 3.63
C ARG A 45 -10.81 -2.40 3.19
N GLU A 46 -10.49 -1.35 3.91
CA GLU A 46 -10.97 0.01 3.72
C GLU A 46 -9.80 0.98 3.87
N GLN A 47 -9.84 2.07 3.10
CA GLN A 47 -8.84 3.12 3.19
C GLN A 47 -9.29 4.18 4.20
N HIS A 48 -8.73 4.16 5.40
CA HIS A 48 -8.95 5.19 6.41
C HIS A 48 -7.72 5.44 7.28
N GLY A 49 -7.72 6.58 7.97
CA GLY A 49 -6.61 7.04 8.80
C GLY A 49 -5.42 7.60 7.98
N HIS A 50 -4.24 7.58 8.58
CA HIS A 50 -3.03 8.15 7.97
C HIS A 50 -2.36 7.18 7.01
N LEU A 51 -1.95 7.66 5.84
CA LEU A 51 -1.18 6.86 4.88
C LEU A 51 0.25 6.64 5.39
N CYS A 52 0.75 5.44 5.16
CA CYS A 52 2.13 5.07 5.46
C CYS A 52 3.09 5.81 4.52
N VAL A 53 3.93 6.69 5.07
CA VAL A 53 4.91 7.48 4.30
C VAL A 53 5.85 6.61 3.46
N PRO A 54 6.45 5.53 3.99
CA PRO A 54 7.22 4.59 3.15
C PRO A 54 6.44 4.03 1.95
N CYS A 55 5.16 3.68 2.13
CA CYS A 55 4.32 3.20 1.02
C CYS A 55 4.09 4.31 -0.01
N LEU A 56 3.82 5.55 0.42
CA LEU A 56 3.64 6.70 -0.48
C LEU A 56 4.87 6.91 -1.37
N VAL A 57 6.07 6.90 -0.78
CA VAL A 57 7.32 7.11 -1.52
C VAL A 57 7.56 5.97 -2.53
N LYS A 58 7.41 4.71 -2.12
CA LYS A 58 7.63 3.56 -3.01
C LYS A 58 6.60 3.50 -4.15
N VAL A 59 5.32 3.77 -3.86
CA VAL A 59 4.26 3.83 -4.89
C VAL A 59 4.51 4.98 -5.86
N GLY A 60 4.86 6.17 -5.35
CA GLY A 60 5.17 7.33 -6.19
C GLY A 60 6.38 7.10 -7.10
N ALA A 61 7.45 6.47 -6.60
CA ALA A 61 8.62 6.11 -7.39
C ALA A 61 8.37 5.04 -8.46
N ALA A 62 7.30 4.25 -8.31
CA ALA A 62 6.89 3.24 -9.29
C ALA A 62 5.97 3.79 -10.39
N LEU A 63 5.53 5.05 -10.28
CA LEU A 63 4.82 5.73 -11.36
C LEU A 63 5.81 6.07 -12.48
N PRO A 64 5.44 5.85 -13.75
CA PRO A 64 6.28 6.29 -14.86
C PRO A 64 6.49 7.81 -14.78
N ASP A 65 7.68 8.26 -15.16
CA ASP A 65 7.97 9.69 -15.27
C ASP A 65 7.22 10.21 -16.51
N ASP A 66 6.01 10.73 -16.27
CA ASP A 66 5.22 11.40 -17.29
C ASP A 66 5.95 12.71 -17.62
N GLY A 67 6.82 12.69 -18.65
CA GLY A 67 7.65 13.85 -19.03
C GLY A 67 6.86 15.13 -19.39
N PRO A 68 7.44 16.09 -20.13
CA PRO A 68 8.25 17.21 -19.62
C PRO A 68 7.51 18.16 -18.63
N GLY A 69 6.62 17.63 -17.78
CA GLY A 69 5.96 18.33 -16.67
C GLY A 69 6.24 17.72 -15.30
N GLY A 70 7.21 16.80 -15.20
CA GLY A 70 7.65 16.17 -13.96
C GLY A 70 7.94 17.21 -12.88
N TRP A 71 7.51 16.89 -11.66
CA TRP A 71 7.49 17.75 -10.47
C TRP A 71 8.73 18.67 -10.39
N ARG A 72 8.51 19.99 -10.52
CA ARG A 72 9.52 21.02 -10.23
C ARG A 72 9.48 21.32 -8.73
N GLY A 73 10.11 20.45 -7.95
CA GLY A 73 10.56 20.77 -6.60
C GLY A 73 11.86 21.57 -6.65
#